data_AF-A0A4Q2LWR3-F1
#
_entry.id   AF-A0A4Q2LWR3-F1
#
_cell.length_a   1.000
_cell.length_b   1.000
_cell.length_c   1.000
_cell.angle_alpha   90.00
_cell.angle_beta   90.00
_cell.angle_gamma   90.00
#
_symmetry.space_group_name_H-M   'P 1'
#
loop_
_entity.id
_entity.type
_entity.pdbx_description
1 polymer ?
#
loop_
_entity_poly.entity_id
_entity_poly.type
_entity_poly.pdbx_seq_one_letter_code
_entity_poly.pdbx_strand_id
1 'polypeptide(L)'
;MLEERHGHTFYVPISEEVDTQGLQEYTFYSQMVYEDGLLFRHSDSEESLEVSYEMLRMAAAEYGLTLKEPFFNSYIHVYGEAVIDIYAPICPEGEVI
;
A
#
# COMPACT_ATOMS: atom_id res chain seq x y z
N MET A 1 4.80 5.56 10.68
CA MET A 1 3.71 5.34 9.71
C MET A 1 2.42 5.14 10.48
N LEU A 2 1.33 5.78 10.05
CA LEU A 2 0.03 5.71 10.71
C LEU A 2 -0.94 4.96 9.83
N GLU A 3 -1.62 3.97 10.38
CA GLU A 3 -2.65 3.18 9.70
C GLU A 3 -4.04 3.73 10.02
N GLU A 4 -4.90 3.84 9.00
CA GLU A 4 -6.31 4.24 9.09
C GLU A 4 -7.21 3.23 8.33
N ARG A 5 -8.39 2.89 8.87
CA ARG A 5 -9.28 1.83 8.34
C ARG A 5 -10.67 2.34 7.99
N HIS A 6 -10.97 2.49 6.69
CA HIS A 6 -12.31 2.84 6.18
C HIS A 6 -12.64 2.11 4.88
N GLY A 7 -13.03 0.83 4.96
CA GLY A 7 -13.27 -0.02 3.78
C GLY A 7 -12.00 -0.46 3.05
N HIS A 8 -10.99 0.41 2.99
CA HIS A 8 -9.60 0.12 2.67
C HIS A 8 -8.68 0.52 3.84
N THR A 9 -7.49 -0.05 3.88
CA THR A 9 -6.45 0.34 4.84
C THR A 9 -5.47 1.29 4.16
N PHE A 10 -5.27 2.47 4.73
CA PHE A 10 -4.31 3.47 4.28
C PHE A 10 -3.20 3.66 5.28
N TYR A 11 -2.01 3.92 4.77
CA TYR A 11 -0.81 4.18 5.54
C TYR A 11 -0.29 5.57 5.24
N VAL A 12 -0.13 6.39 6.27
CA VAL A 12 0.41 7.75 6.14
C VAL A 12 1.84 7.77 6.67
N PRO A 13 2.84 8.17 5.86
CA PRO A 13 4.19 8.38 6.36
C PRO A 13 4.20 9.60 7.28
N ILE A 14 4.72 9.42 8.50
CA ILE A 14 4.83 10.49 9.50
C ILE A 14 6.29 10.56 9.94
N SER A 15 6.82 11.79 10.03
CA SER A 15 8.21 12.07 10.41
C SER A 15 8.47 11.95 11.92
N GLU A 16 7.42 11.96 12.72
CA GLU A 16 7.48 11.94 14.18
C GLU A 16 6.64 10.79 14.73
N GLU A 17 7.02 10.32 15.92
CA GLU A 17 6.24 9.35 16.67
C GLU A 17 4.93 9.97 17.15
N VAL A 18 3.84 9.22 17.00
CA VAL A 18 2.50 9.68 17.36
C VAL A 18 1.93 8.77 18.42
N ASP A 19 1.49 9.36 19.53
CA ASP A 19 0.73 8.63 20.55
C ASP A 19 -0.71 8.41 20.05
N THR A 20 -1.04 7.14 19.78
CA THR A 20 -2.39 6.74 19.36
C THR A 20 -3.21 6.15 20.51
N GLN A 21 -2.76 6.27 21.77
CA GLN A 21 -3.53 5.80 22.92
C GLN A 21 -4.90 6.49 22.99
N GLY A 22 -5.96 5.68 22.93
CA GLY A 22 -7.34 6.17 22.94
C GLY A 22 -7.95 6.42 21.56
N LEU A 23 -7.18 6.31 20.48
CA LEU A 23 -7.66 6.41 19.10
C LEU A 23 -7.83 5.00 18.50
N GLN A 24 -9.01 4.42 18.59
CA GLN A 24 -9.24 3.01 18.19
C GLN A 24 -9.07 2.75 16.68
N GLU A 25 -9.17 3.79 15.85
CA GLU A 25 -9.08 3.67 14.39
C GLU A 25 -7.64 3.80 13.86
N TYR A 26 -6.69 4.10 14.75
CA TYR A 26 -5.33 4.47 14.37
C TYR A 26 -4.27 3.61 15.04
N THR A 27 -3.33 3.11 14.25
CA THR A 27 -2.15 2.40 14.76
C THR A 27 -0.87 3.06 14.24
N PHE A 28 0.06 3.37 15.14
CA PHE A 28 1.39 3.86 14.77
C PHE A 28 2.39 2.72 14.68
N TYR A 29 3.11 2.66 13.55
CA TYR A 29 4.24 1.78 13.32
C TYR A 29 5.51 2.63 13.16
N SER A 30 6.51 2.42 14.01
CA SER A 30 7.78 3.15 13.95
C SER A 30 8.56 2.85 12.66
N GLN A 31 8.41 1.64 12.13
CA GLN A 31 8.97 1.21 10.86
C GLN A 31 7.99 0.27 10.16
N MET A 32 7.92 0.38 8.84
CA MET A 32 7.27 -0.61 7.99
C MET A 32 8.31 -1.13 7.00
N VAL A 33 8.53 -2.43 7.02
CA VAL A 33 9.47 -3.12 6.13
C VAL A 33 8.66 -3.96 5.18
N TYR A 34 8.91 -3.73 3.90
CA TYR A 34 8.34 -4.49 2.81
C TYR A 34 9.45 -5.40 2.25
N GLU A 35 9.14 -6.66 2.01
CA GLU A 35 10.05 -7.60 1.34
C GLU A 35 10.02 -7.36 -0.18
N ASP A 36 10.06 -8.43 -0.99
CA ASP A 36 9.91 -8.29 -2.44
C ASP A 36 8.45 -8.02 -2.83
N GLY A 37 8.26 -7.17 -3.84
CA GLY A 37 6.94 -6.80 -4.32
C GLY A 37 6.96 -5.86 -5.52
N LEU A 38 5.77 -5.60 -6.05
CA LEU A 38 5.52 -4.59 -7.07
C LEU A 38 5.07 -3.29 -6.42
N LEU A 39 5.49 -2.17 -7.01
CA LEU A 39 5.08 -0.83 -6.61
C LEU A 39 4.38 -0.15 -7.79
N PHE A 40 3.18 0.39 -7.54
CA PHE A 40 2.46 1.20 -8.51
C PHE A 40 2.08 2.55 -7.89
N ARG A 41 2.33 3.65 -8.62
CA ARG A 41 1.93 4.99 -8.18
C ARG A 41 0.63 5.38 -8.85
N HIS A 42 -0.40 5.55 -8.05
CA HIS A 42 -1.70 6.09 -8.45
C HIS A 42 -1.74 7.60 -8.17
N SER A 43 -1.77 8.41 -9.23
CA SER A 43 -1.75 9.88 -9.13
C SER A 43 -3.05 10.56 -9.58
N ASP A 44 -3.99 9.81 -10.15
CA ASP A 44 -5.27 10.37 -10.62
C ASP A 44 -6.35 10.20 -9.55
N SER A 45 -6.67 11.27 -8.84
CA SER A 45 -7.64 11.26 -7.74
C SER A 45 -9.08 10.94 -8.16
N GLU A 46 -9.41 11.02 -9.45
CA GLU A 46 -10.74 10.68 -9.96
C GLU A 46 -10.84 9.20 -10.38
N GLU A 47 -9.72 8.52 -10.56
CA GLU A 47 -9.66 7.11 -10.94
C GLU A 47 -9.84 6.19 -9.73
N SER A 48 -10.54 5.07 -9.92
CA SER A 48 -10.70 4.06 -8.88
C SER A 48 -9.38 3.31 -8.63
N LEU A 49 -9.04 3.09 -7.36
CA LEU A 49 -7.90 2.24 -6.97
C LEU A 49 -8.00 0.81 -7.54
N GLU A 50 -9.22 0.31 -7.80
CA GLU A 50 -9.41 -1.01 -8.42
C GLU A 50 -8.73 -1.11 -9.79
N VAL A 51 -8.69 -0.01 -10.56
CA VAL A 51 -7.98 0.00 -11.86
C VAL A 51 -6.48 -0.21 -11.63
N SER A 52 -5.92 0.44 -10.61
CA SER A 52 -4.51 0.29 -10.25
C SER A 52 -4.19 -1.12 -9.71
N TYR A 53 -5.11 -1.74 -8.97
CA TYR A 53 -4.98 -3.12 -8.53
C TYR A 53 -5.00 -4.10 -9.70
N GLU A 54 -5.88 -3.90 -10.69
CA GLU A 54 -5.89 -4.71 -11.91
C GLU A 54 -4.60 -4.55 -12.71
N MET A 55 -4.06 -3.33 -12.82
CA MET A 55 -2.76 -3.09 -13.47
C MET A 55 -1.62 -3.86 -12.80
N LEU A 56 -1.60 -3.92 -11.47
CA LEU A 56 -0.63 -4.73 -10.72
C LEU A 56 -0.80 -6.23 -11.00
N ARG A 57 -2.04 -6.74 -11.01
CA ARG A 57 -2.33 -8.15 -11.32
C ARG A 57 -1.92 -8.52 -12.74
N MET A 58 -2.16 -7.63 -13.71
CA MET A 58 -1.73 -7.80 -15.11
C MET A 58 -0.21 -7.84 -15.23
N ALA A 59 0.50 -6.91 -14.58
CA ALA A 59 1.95 -6.89 -14.57
C ALA A 59 2.52 -8.16 -13.93
N ALA A 60 2.00 -8.60 -12.79
CA ALA A 60 2.43 -9.83 -12.16
C ALA A 60 2.26 -11.05 -13.08
N ALA A 61 1.13 -11.16 -13.78
CA ALA A 61 0.89 -12.24 -14.74
C ALA A 61 1.87 -12.22 -15.92
N GLU A 62 2.22 -11.03 -16.44
CA GLU A 62 3.19 -10.87 -17.53
C GLU A 62 4.59 -11.37 -17.12
N TYR A 63 5.00 -11.14 -15.87
CA TYR A 63 6.30 -11.56 -15.35
C TYR A 63 6.28 -12.93 -14.65
N GLY A 64 5.15 -13.66 -14.66
CA GLY A 64 5.03 -14.96 -14.00
C GLY A 64 5.12 -14.89 -12.47
N LEU A 65 4.75 -13.75 -11.88
CA LEU A 65 4.73 -13.51 -10.44
C LEU A 65 3.35 -13.75 -9.86
N THR A 66 3.30 -14.18 -8.60
CA THR A 66 2.06 -14.29 -7.82
C THR A 66 2.02 -13.17 -6.79
N LEU A 67 0.96 -12.36 -6.80
CA LEU A 67 0.75 -11.33 -5.78
C LEU A 67 0.11 -11.91 -4.52
N LYS A 68 0.54 -11.41 -3.36
CA LYS A 68 0.01 -11.75 -2.05
C LYS A 68 -0.77 -10.57 -1.47
N GLU A 69 -1.95 -10.86 -0.93
CA GLU A 69 -2.75 -9.87 -0.20
C GLU A 69 -2.35 -9.83 1.29
N PRO A 70 -2.53 -8.68 1.98
CA PRO A 70 -3.10 -7.44 1.48
C PRO A 70 -2.11 -6.58 0.68
N PHE A 71 -2.65 -5.68 -0.16
CA PHE A 71 -1.88 -4.58 -0.72
C PHE A 71 -1.83 -3.42 0.28
N PHE A 72 -0.75 -2.65 0.23
CA PHE A 72 -0.49 -1.56 1.16
C PHE A 72 -0.55 -0.22 0.43
N ASN A 73 -1.56 0.59 0.78
CA ASN A 73 -1.81 1.88 0.15
C ASN A 73 -1.19 2.99 0.99
N SER A 74 -0.08 3.56 0.52
CA SER A 74 0.60 4.68 1.18
C SER A 74 0.12 6.00 0.60
N TYR A 75 -0.51 6.84 1.42
CA TYR A 75 -0.96 8.17 1.02
C TYR A 75 0.18 9.18 1.21
N ILE A 76 0.64 9.80 0.12
CA ILE A 76 1.82 10.66 0.12
C ILE A 76 1.50 11.98 -0.56
N HIS A 77 1.95 13.09 0.04
CA HIS A 77 1.94 14.39 -0.62
C HIS A 77 3.25 14.62 -1.37
N VAL A 78 3.19 14.70 -2.69
CA VAL A 78 4.35 14.92 -3.56
C VAL A 78 4.11 16.18 -4.37
N TYR A 79 4.97 17.19 -4.21
CA TYR A 79 4.90 18.48 -4.90
C TYR A 79 3.55 19.22 -4.82
N GLY A 80 2.80 19.01 -3.73
CA GLY A 80 1.49 19.64 -3.52
C GLY A 80 0.31 18.84 -4.06
N GLU A 81 0.57 17.69 -4.68
CA GLU A 81 -0.46 16.75 -5.12
C GLU A 81 -0.47 15.51 -4.20
N ALA A 82 -1.65 14.97 -3.96
CA ALA A 82 -1.82 13.72 -3.24
C ALA A 82 -1.68 12.55 -4.21
N VAL A 83 -0.78 11.62 -3.89
CA VAL A 83 -0.60 10.37 -4.63
C VAL A 83 -0.74 9.18 -3.67
N ILE A 84 -1.14 8.05 -4.22
CA ILE A 84 -1.21 6.78 -3.49
C ILE A 84 -0.18 5.85 -4.09
N ASP A 85 0.83 5.50 -3.29
CA ASP A 85 1.76 4.42 -3.63
C ASP A 85 1.16 3.10 -3.16
N ILE A 86 0.89 2.20 -4.09
CA ILE A 86 0.33 0.88 -3.83
C ILE A 86 1.47 -0.13 -3.89
N TYR A 87 1.80 -0.71 -2.75
CA TYR A 87 2.76 -1.80 -2.65
C TYR A 87 2.03 -3.15 -2.60
N ALA A 88 2.34 -4.03 -3.55
CA ALA A 88 1.80 -5.38 -3.64
C ALA A 88 2.91 -6.42 -3.42
N PRO A 89 2.94 -7.11 -2.26
CA PRO A 89 3.91 -8.17 -2.02
C PRO A 89 3.80 -9.29 -3.06
N ILE A 90 4.92 -9.92 -3.39
CA ILE A 90 4.95 -11.13 -4.24
C ILE A 90 5.24 -12.38 -3.40
N CYS A 91 4.73 -13.54 -3.82
CA CYS A 91 5.16 -14.82 -3.23
C CYS A 91 6.56 -15.17 -3.74
N PRO A 92 7.45 -15.69 -2.88
CA PRO A 92 8.66 -16.37 -3.30
C PRO A 92 8.33 -17.53 -4.25
N GLU A 93 9.18 -17.78 -5.24
CA GLU A 93 9.03 -18.94 -6.13
C GLU A 93 8.87 -20.24 -5.32
N GLY A 94 7.75 -20.95 -5.50
CA GLY A 94 7.49 -22.26 -4.88
C GLY A 94 6.70 -22.23 -3.57
N GLU A 95 6.26 -21.08 -3.08
CA GLU A 95 5.36 -21.00 -1.92
C GLU A 95 3.90 -21.26 -2.34
N VAL A 96 3.26 -22.28 -1.76
CA VAL A 96 1.85 -22.60 -1.98
C VAL A 96 1.01 -21.72 -1.06
N ILE A 97 0.08 -20.98 -1.67
CA ILE A 97 -0.84 -20.04 -1.02
C ILE A 97 -1.87 -20.75 -0.13
#